data_AF-A0A845EAK2-F1
#
_entry.id   AF-A0A845EAK2-F1
#
_cell.length_a   1.000
_cell.length_b   1.000
_cell.length_c   1.000
_cell.angle_alpha   90.00
_cell.angle_beta   90.00
_cell.angle_gamma   90.00
#
_symmetry.space_group_name_H-M   'P 1'
#
loop_
_entity.id
_entity.type
_entity.pdbx_description
1 polymer ?
#
loop_
_entity_poly.entity_id
_entity_poly.type
_entity_poly.pdbx_seq_one_letter_code
_entity_poly.pdbx_strand_id
1 'polypeptide(L)'
;MEKEQEAKEQAQKEEEEREAREQAQKEQEEREAKEQAQKEQEEREAKEKAQKEQEAKEAEEQKKKEEERKAKEEEERKAKEEAERKAKEDSVTVSQKQAVAMAEHYINFMAFSKSGLIDQLEFEGFSTEDATYGVENISVDWQEQAVIKAQEYLDFMAFSRQGLIDQLVFEGFSKEHAAYAASQMGL
;
A
#
# COMPACT_ATOMS: atom_id res chain seq x y z
N MET A 1 100.32 -17.37 26.01
CA MET A 1 99.06 -17.58 26.76
C MET A 1 98.25 -16.28 26.80
N GLU A 2 98.79 -15.14 27.24
CA GLU A 2 98.09 -13.83 27.21
C GLU A 2 97.58 -13.38 25.83
N LYS A 3 98.42 -13.39 24.79
CA LYS A 3 98.03 -12.99 23.42
C LYS A 3 96.92 -13.85 22.79
N GLU A 4 96.77 -15.09 23.25
CA GLU A 4 95.72 -16.00 22.76
C GLU A 4 94.39 -15.78 23.49
N GLN A 5 94.46 -15.27 24.72
CA GLN A 5 93.29 -14.83 25.49
C GLN A 5 92.75 -13.50 24.96
N GLU A 6 93.61 -12.52 24.68
CA GLU A 6 93.21 -11.24 24.06
C GLU A 6 92.57 -11.45 22.67
N ALA A 7 93.11 -12.35 21.84
CA ALA A 7 92.54 -12.65 20.54
C ALA A 7 91.16 -13.32 20.63
N LYS A 8 90.93 -14.17 21.64
CA LYS A 8 89.62 -14.79 21.90
C LYS A 8 88.61 -13.79 22.44
N GLU A 9 89.03 -12.90 23.33
CA GLU A 9 88.18 -11.86 23.91
C GLU A 9 87.80 -10.81 22.86
N GLN A 10 88.72 -10.46 21.96
CA GLN A 10 88.47 -9.56 20.84
C GLN A 10 87.52 -10.20 19.80
N ALA A 11 87.68 -11.49 19.51
CA ALA A 11 86.78 -12.23 18.63
C ALA A 11 85.36 -12.35 19.23
N GLN A 12 85.24 -12.62 20.54
CA GLN A 12 83.94 -12.62 21.23
C GLN A 12 83.27 -11.24 21.19
N LYS A 13 84.05 -10.17 21.37
CA LYS A 13 83.52 -8.81 21.34
C LYS A 13 83.05 -8.39 19.95
N GLU A 14 83.75 -8.80 18.89
CA GLU A 14 83.30 -8.61 17.49
C GLU A 14 82.06 -9.46 17.16
N GLU A 15 81.95 -10.67 17.71
CA GLU A 15 80.78 -11.53 17.55
C GLU A 15 79.54 -10.95 18.26
N GLU A 16 79.68 -10.49 19.51
CA GLU A 16 78.63 -9.79 20.25
C GLU A 16 78.22 -8.48 19.57
N GLU A 17 79.16 -7.70 19.03
CA GLU A 17 78.84 -6.46 18.32
C GLU A 17 78.13 -6.76 16.99
N ARG A 18 78.48 -7.85 16.31
CA ARG A 18 77.80 -8.32 15.10
C ARG A 18 76.38 -8.80 15.40
N GLU A 19 76.18 -9.59 16.46
CA GLU A 19 74.85 -10.03 16.90
C GLU A 19 73.98 -8.84 17.33
N ALA A 20 74.54 -7.87 18.05
CA ALA A 20 73.84 -6.65 18.43
C ALA A 20 73.43 -5.81 17.21
N ARG A 21 74.28 -5.72 16.19
CA ARG A 21 73.95 -5.04 14.90
C ARG A 21 72.88 -5.81 14.12
N GLU A 22 72.95 -7.13 14.07
CA GLU A 22 71.93 -7.97 13.43
C GLU A 22 70.57 -7.87 14.14
N GLN A 23 70.58 -7.82 15.47
CA GLN A 23 69.36 -7.65 16.27
C GLN A 23 68.77 -6.24 16.10
N ALA A 24 69.60 -5.20 16.09
CA ALA A 24 69.16 -3.83 15.82
C ALA A 24 68.59 -3.68 14.40
N GLN A 25 69.20 -4.35 13.41
CA GLN A 25 68.69 -4.35 12.04
C GLN A 25 67.34 -5.09 11.94
N LYS A 26 67.18 -6.24 12.59
CA LYS A 26 65.90 -6.96 12.65
C LYS A 26 64.80 -6.16 13.35
N GLU A 27 65.11 -5.48 14.45
CA GLU A 27 64.15 -4.59 15.14
C GLU A 27 63.75 -3.39 14.26
N GLN A 28 64.69 -2.85 13.50
CA GLN A 28 64.41 -1.77 12.54
C GLN A 28 63.51 -2.27 11.42
N GLU A 29 63.82 -3.41 10.80
CA GLU A 29 63.00 -4.03 9.75
C GLU A 29 61.59 -4.38 10.26
N GLU A 30 61.45 -4.87 11.49
CA GLU A 30 60.15 -5.17 12.11
C GLU A 30 59.34 -3.88 12.36
N ARG A 31 59.99 -2.78 12.78
CA ARG A 31 59.33 -1.48 12.95
C ARG A 31 58.85 -0.90 11.62
N GLU A 32 59.70 -0.95 10.59
CA GLU A 32 59.34 -0.47 9.24
C GLU A 32 58.20 -1.31 8.64
N ALA A 33 58.23 -2.64 8.82
CA ALA A 33 57.15 -3.52 8.40
C ALA A 33 55.84 -3.25 9.14
N LYS A 34 55.87 -2.97 10.45
CA LYS A 34 54.68 -2.59 11.24
C LYS A 34 54.13 -1.23 10.82
N GLU A 35 54.99 -0.25 10.56
CA GLU A 35 54.58 1.09 10.10
C GLU A 35 53.96 1.03 8.69
N GLN A 36 54.52 0.22 7.80
CA GLN A 36 53.96 -0.01 6.47
C GLN A 36 52.61 -0.73 6.55
N ALA A 37 52.48 -1.76 7.39
CA ALA A 37 51.21 -2.46 7.60
C ALA A 37 50.13 -1.53 8.19
N GLN A 38 50.51 -0.64 9.10
CA GLN A 38 49.59 0.35 9.67
C GLN A 38 49.13 1.37 8.62
N LYS A 39 50.04 1.90 7.79
CA LYS A 39 49.68 2.81 6.69
C LYS A 39 48.78 2.15 5.66
N GLU A 40 49.03 0.90 5.30
CA GLU A 40 48.13 0.15 4.40
C GLU A 40 46.76 -0.09 5.01
N GLN A 41 46.68 -0.35 6.32
CA GLN A 41 45.41 -0.49 7.02
C GLN A 41 44.63 0.84 7.05
N GLU A 42 45.28 1.95 7.41
CA GLU A 42 44.67 3.28 7.42
C GLU A 42 44.17 3.70 6.03
N GLU A 43 44.93 3.40 4.97
CA GLU A 43 44.50 3.67 3.59
C GLU A 43 43.29 2.83 3.17
N ARG A 44 43.24 1.55 3.58
CA ARG A 44 42.08 0.67 3.33
C ARG A 44 40.83 1.16 4.06
N GLU A 45 40.95 1.53 5.33
CA GLU A 45 39.85 2.06 6.13
C GLU A 45 39.35 3.40 5.57
N ALA A 46 40.26 4.27 5.11
CA ALA A 46 39.89 5.53 4.45
C ALA A 46 39.14 5.30 3.13
N LYS A 47 39.59 4.34 2.29
CA LYS A 47 38.89 3.96 1.05
C LYS A 47 37.53 3.35 1.31
N GLU A 48 37.41 2.47 2.29
CA GLU A 48 36.12 1.85 2.67
C GLU A 48 35.13 2.91 3.20
N LYS A 49 35.60 3.86 4.01
CA LYS A 49 34.77 4.96 4.50
C LYS A 49 34.31 5.87 3.37
N ALA A 50 35.20 6.20 2.42
CA ALA A 50 34.85 7.00 1.25
C ALA A 50 33.83 6.28 0.35
N GLN A 51 33.98 4.97 0.15
CA GLN A 51 33.04 4.16 -0.62
C GLN A 51 31.66 4.11 0.06
N LYS A 52 31.59 3.85 1.37
CA LYS A 52 30.31 3.84 2.11
C LYS A 52 29.60 5.18 2.08
N GLU A 53 30.35 6.29 2.13
CA GLU A 53 29.77 7.63 2.03
C GLU A 53 29.21 7.89 0.62
N GLN A 54 29.88 7.42 -0.43
CA GLN A 54 29.39 7.53 -1.79
C GLN A 54 28.14 6.66 -2.00
N GLU A 55 28.14 5.41 -1.55
CA GLU A 55 26.99 4.50 -1.63
C GLU A 55 25.77 5.06 -0.88
N ALA A 56 25.99 5.68 0.30
CA ALA A 56 24.93 6.34 1.05
C ALA A 56 24.31 7.53 0.30
N LYS A 57 25.13 8.36 -0.35
CA LYS A 57 24.66 9.49 -1.17
C LYS A 57 23.88 9.02 -2.40
N GLU A 58 24.37 7.98 -3.08
CA GLU A 58 23.67 7.39 -4.23
C GLU A 58 22.33 6.76 -3.82
N ALA A 59 22.27 6.07 -2.68
CA ALA A 59 21.04 5.50 -2.14
C ALA A 59 20.02 6.59 -1.75
N GLU A 60 20.47 7.69 -1.15
CA GLU A 60 19.62 8.83 -0.81
C GLU A 60 19.06 9.52 -2.06
N GLU A 61 19.90 9.70 -3.10
CA GLU A 61 19.46 10.28 -4.37
C GLU A 61 18.46 9.37 -5.11
N GLN A 62 18.68 8.06 -5.12
CA GLN A 62 17.74 7.09 -5.68
C GLN A 62 16.40 7.12 -4.94
N LYS A 63 16.43 7.15 -3.61
CA LYS A 63 15.22 7.23 -2.80
C LYS A 63 14.42 8.51 -3.09
N LYS A 64 15.09 9.65 -3.20
CA LYS A 64 14.45 10.92 -3.55
C LYS A 64 13.83 10.89 -4.95
N LYS A 65 14.52 10.34 -5.94
CA LYS A 65 13.98 10.14 -7.30
C LYS A 65 12.78 9.19 -7.32
N GLU A 66 12.79 8.15 -6.51
CA GLU A 66 11.66 7.23 -6.38
C GLU A 66 10.45 7.90 -5.73
N GLU A 67 10.65 8.68 -4.67
CA GLU A 67 9.60 9.46 -4.01
C GLU A 67 8.98 10.50 -4.96
N GLU A 68 9.80 11.21 -5.73
CA GLU A 68 9.33 12.17 -6.74
C GLU A 68 8.53 11.49 -7.86
N ARG A 69 8.99 10.32 -8.33
CA ARG A 69 8.25 9.52 -9.33
C ARG A 69 6.90 9.08 -8.80
N LYS A 70 6.85 8.55 -7.57
CA LYS A 70 5.59 8.11 -6.94
C LYS A 70 4.61 9.27 -6.76
N ALA A 71 5.10 10.44 -6.35
CA ALA A 71 4.26 11.64 -6.23
C ALA A 71 3.67 12.06 -7.58
N LYS A 72 4.49 12.03 -8.64
CA LYS A 72 4.03 12.37 -10.00
C LYS A 72 3.03 11.36 -10.57
N GLU A 73 3.27 10.07 -10.35
CA GLU A 73 2.32 9.00 -10.74
C GLU A 73 0.99 9.12 -9.99
N GLU A 74 1.01 9.48 -8.71
CA GLU A 74 -0.22 9.70 -7.93
C GLU A 74 -0.98 10.94 -8.42
N GLU A 75 -0.28 12.03 -8.71
CA GLU A 75 -0.89 13.25 -9.28
C GLU A 75 -1.52 12.98 -10.64
N GLU A 76 -0.82 12.26 -11.54
CA GLU A 76 -1.34 11.87 -12.85
C GLU A 76 -2.57 10.95 -12.73
N ARG A 77 -2.54 10.00 -11.79
CA ARG A 77 -3.71 9.13 -11.52
C ARG A 77 -4.90 9.95 -11.05
N LYS A 78 -4.71 10.87 -10.09
CA LYS A 78 -5.78 11.76 -9.61
C LYS A 78 -6.33 12.64 -10.73
N ALA A 79 -5.46 13.22 -11.56
CA ALA A 79 -5.87 14.02 -12.70
C ALA A 79 -6.68 13.21 -13.73
N LYS A 80 -6.28 11.96 -13.99
CA LYS A 80 -7.02 11.05 -14.88
C LYS A 80 -8.38 10.66 -14.30
N GLU A 81 -8.45 10.34 -13.01
CA GLU A 81 -9.71 10.03 -12.33
C GLU A 81 -10.65 11.24 -12.31
N GLU A 82 -10.14 12.44 -12.07
CA GLU A 82 -10.94 13.67 -12.13
C GLU A 82 -11.42 13.98 -13.56
N ALA A 83 -10.56 13.80 -14.57
CA ALA A 83 -10.94 13.97 -15.96
C ALA A 83 -12.01 12.95 -16.39
N GLU A 84 -11.91 11.69 -15.95
CA GLU A 84 -12.92 10.67 -16.21
C GLU A 84 -14.24 10.97 -15.49
N ARG A 85 -14.19 11.45 -14.24
CA ARG A 85 -15.39 11.89 -13.51
C ARG A 85 -16.08 13.06 -14.20
N LYS A 86 -15.32 14.09 -14.62
CA LYS A 86 -15.87 15.23 -15.36
C LYS A 86 -16.44 14.80 -16.72
N ALA A 87 -15.75 13.93 -17.44
CA ALA A 87 -16.27 13.38 -18.70
C ALA A 87 -17.56 12.59 -18.49
N LYS A 88 -17.66 11.81 -17.41
CA LYS A 88 -18.91 11.13 -17.03
C LYS A 88 -20.01 12.14 -16.70
N GLU A 89 -19.71 13.18 -15.91
CA GLU A 89 -20.66 14.23 -15.54
C GLU A 89 -21.18 15.02 -16.77
N ASP A 90 -20.30 15.36 -17.71
CA ASP A 90 -20.64 16.02 -18.97
C ASP A 90 -21.47 15.10 -19.90
N SER A 91 -21.28 13.78 -19.79
CA SER A 91 -22.07 12.79 -20.55
C SER A 91 -23.44 12.49 -19.96
N VAL A 92 -23.75 12.97 -18.74
CA VAL A 92 -25.05 12.69 -18.10
C VAL A 92 -26.17 13.34 -18.88
N THR A 93 -27.05 12.52 -19.43
CA THR A 93 -28.17 13.00 -20.25
C THR A 93 -29.24 13.66 -19.38
N VAL A 94 -30.10 14.49 -19.99
CA VAL A 94 -31.28 15.03 -19.29
C VAL A 94 -32.19 13.89 -18.81
N SER A 95 -32.32 12.82 -19.60
CA SER A 95 -33.10 11.63 -19.25
C SER A 95 -32.58 10.98 -17.97
N GLN A 96 -31.27 10.76 -17.87
CA GLN A 96 -30.61 10.22 -16.68
C GLN A 96 -30.86 11.08 -15.43
N LYS A 97 -30.80 12.42 -15.56
CA LYS A 97 -31.12 13.33 -14.44
C LYS A 97 -32.58 13.21 -14.00
N GLN A 98 -33.50 13.06 -14.95
CA GLN A 98 -34.91 12.83 -14.64
C GLN A 98 -35.14 11.46 -13.98
N ALA A 99 -34.43 10.42 -14.43
CA ALA A 99 -34.49 9.09 -13.82
C ALA A 99 -34.02 9.12 -12.35
N VAL A 100 -32.92 9.82 -12.03
CA VAL A 100 -32.48 10.02 -10.64
C VAL A 100 -33.58 10.67 -9.81
N ALA A 101 -34.13 11.80 -10.27
CA ALA A 101 -35.18 12.52 -9.53
C ALA A 101 -36.45 11.67 -9.33
N MET A 102 -36.84 10.87 -10.33
CA MET A 102 -37.97 9.95 -10.22
C MET A 102 -37.69 8.82 -9.22
N ALA A 103 -36.48 8.25 -9.25
CA ALA A 103 -36.06 7.20 -8.33
C ALA A 103 -36.08 7.69 -6.86
N GLU A 104 -35.58 8.90 -6.59
CA GLU A 104 -35.68 9.54 -5.26
C GLU A 104 -37.14 9.73 -4.84
N HIS A 105 -38.00 10.19 -5.77
CA HIS A 105 -39.42 10.38 -5.47
C HIS A 105 -40.11 9.06 -5.08
N TYR A 106 -39.85 7.97 -5.80
CA TYR A 106 -40.42 6.66 -5.49
C TYR A 106 -39.97 6.15 -4.12
N ILE A 107 -38.67 6.15 -3.83
CA ILE A 107 -38.14 5.66 -2.56
C ILE A 107 -38.65 6.48 -1.36
N ASN A 108 -38.91 7.77 -1.56
CA ASN A 108 -39.53 8.61 -0.53
C ASN A 108 -41.02 8.30 -0.29
N PHE A 109 -41.71 7.69 -1.26
CA PHE A 109 -43.15 7.41 -1.18
C PHE A 109 -43.45 5.97 -0.79
N MET A 110 -42.67 5.00 -1.27
CA MET A 110 -42.89 3.58 -1.01
C MET A 110 -41.58 2.78 -1.11
N ALA A 111 -41.53 1.65 -0.41
CA ALA A 111 -40.34 0.82 -0.43
C ALA A 111 -40.18 0.06 -1.76
N PHE A 112 -38.93 -0.04 -2.24
CA PHE A 112 -38.57 -0.86 -3.40
C PHE A 112 -37.26 -1.61 -3.18
N SER A 113 -37.12 -2.75 -3.84
CA SER A 113 -35.80 -3.34 -4.07
C SER A 113 -35.06 -2.56 -5.16
N LYS A 114 -33.73 -2.73 -5.26
CA LYS A 114 -32.94 -2.06 -6.32
C LYS A 114 -33.47 -2.43 -7.71
N SER A 115 -33.70 -3.71 -7.99
CA SER A 115 -34.22 -4.15 -9.29
C SER A 115 -35.68 -3.74 -9.48
N GLY A 116 -36.52 -3.82 -8.45
CA GLY A 116 -37.92 -3.40 -8.53
C GLY A 116 -38.07 -1.90 -8.84
N LEU A 117 -37.18 -1.06 -8.32
CA LEU A 117 -37.16 0.36 -8.67
C LEU A 117 -36.71 0.60 -10.12
N ILE A 118 -35.74 -0.18 -10.62
CA ILE A 118 -35.33 -0.11 -12.03
C ILE A 118 -36.51 -0.50 -12.92
N ASP A 119 -37.17 -1.63 -12.65
CA ASP A 119 -38.34 -2.09 -13.41
C ASP A 119 -39.48 -1.05 -13.37
N GLN A 120 -39.69 -0.39 -12.22
CA GLN A 120 -40.66 0.70 -12.10
C GLN A 120 -40.30 1.87 -13.00
N LEU A 121 -39.03 2.30 -13.03
CA LEU A 121 -38.60 3.40 -13.91
C LEU A 121 -38.69 3.03 -15.39
N GLU A 122 -38.40 1.77 -15.77
CA GLU A 122 -38.65 1.29 -17.13
C GLU A 122 -40.14 1.37 -17.50
N PHE A 123 -41.02 1.02 -16.56
CA PHE A 123 -42.47 1.18 -16.72
C PHE A 123 -42.89 2.65 -16.88
N GLU A 124 -42.22 3.58 -16.19
CA GLU A 124 -42.39 5.04 -16.39
C GLU A 124 -41.85 5.54 -17.75
N GLY A 125 -41.24 4.67 -18.54
CA GLY A 125 -40.79 4.94 -19.91
C GLY A 125 -39.33 5.35 -20.03
N PHE A 126 -38.53 5.22 -18.97
CA PHE A 126 -37.09 5.35 -19.08
C PHE A 126 -36.50 4.15 -19.83
N SER A 127 -35.38 4.37 -20.53
CA SER A 127 -34.60 3.25 -21.06
C SER A 127 -33.98 2.46 -19.90
N THR A 128 -33.68 1.17 -20.10
CA THR A 128 -32.96 0.36 -19.10
C THR A 128 -31.68 1.04 -18.62
N GLU A 129 -30.95 1.70 -19.53
CA GLU A 129 -29.73 2.43 -19.21
C GLU A 129 -30.01 3.63 -18.30
N ASP A 130 -31.00 4.45 -18.62
CA ASP A 130 -31.36 5.63 -17.81
C ASP A 130 -31.96 5.23 -16.46
N ALA A 131 -32.80 4.20 -16.42
CA ALA A 131 -33.41 3.67 -15.20
C ALA A 131 -32.34 3.11 -14.25
N THR A 132 -31.43 2.29 -14.78
CA THR A 132 -30.28 1.76 -14.01
C THR A 132 -29.42 2.91 -13.50
N TYR A 133 -29.09 3.88 -14.37
CA TYR A 133 -28.35 5.08 -13.95
C TYR A 133 -29.06 5.82 -12.82
N GLY A 134 -30.37 6.04 -12.94
CA GLY A 134 -31.20 6.70 -11.94
C GLY A 134 -31.06 6.05 -10.57
N VAL A 135 -31.28 4.74 -10.50
CA VAL A 135 -31.24 3.96 -9.25
C VAL A 135 -29.83 3.84 -8.67
N GLU A 136 -28.79 3.87 -9.50
CA GLU A 136 -27.40 3.79 -9.02
C GLU A 136 -26.84 5.11 -8.49
N ASN A 137 -27.49 6.24 -8.82
CA ASN A 137 -27.03 7.56 -8.44
C ASN A 137 -27.89 8.21 -7.34
N ILE A 138 -28.72 7.43 -6.64
CA ILE A 138 -29.42 7.85 -5.42
C ILE A 138 -28.75 7.28 -4.17
N SER A 139 -28.89 7.98 -3.05
CA SER A 139 -28.39 7.51 -1.75
C SER A 139 -29.50 6.78 -1.01
N VAL A 140 -29.46 5.45 -0.99
CA VAL A 140 -30.51 4.60 -0.40
C VAL A 140 -29.88 3.45 0.38
N ASP A 141 -30.42 3.17 1.57
CA ASP A 141 -30.14 1.94 2.30
C ASP A 141 -31.09 0.83 1.84
N TRP A 142 -30.60 -0.03 0.95
CA TRP A 142 -31.37 -1.13 0.38
C TRP A 142 -31.75 -2.23 1.38
N GLN A 143 -31.07 -2.32 2.52
CA GLN A 143 -31.45 -3.23 3.59
C GLN A 143 -32.64 -2.65 4.37
N GLU A 144 -32.60 -1.35 4.66
CA GLU A 144 -33.72 -0.63 5.29
C GLU A 144 -34.99 -0.67 4.43
N GLN A 145 -34.85 -0.51 3.11
CA GLN A 145 -35.99 -0.66 2.19
C GLN A 145 -36.68 -2.02 2.31
N ALA A 146 -35.91 -3.10 2.56
CA ALA A 146 -36.48 -4.43 2.78
C ALA A 146 -37.25 -4.51 4.10
N VAL A 147 -36.78 -3.84 5.15
CA VAL A 147 -37.45 -3.76 6.46
C VAL A 147 -38.78 -3.02 6.34
N ILE A 148 -38.79 -1.87 5.65
CA ILE A 148 -40.01 -1.09 5.40
C ILE A 148 -41.02 -1.94 4.63
N LYS A 149 -40.58 -2.61 3.55
CA LYS A 149 -41.46 -3.48 2.75
C LYS A 149 -42.00 -4.66 3.55
N ALA A 150 -41.17 -5.28 4.40
CA ALA A 150 -41.60 -6.33 5.31
C ALA A 150 -42.72 -5.88 6.24
N GLN A 151 -42.56 -4.69 6.83
CA GLN A 151 -43.58 -4.10 7.71
C GLN A 151 -44.87 -3.83 6.93
N GLU A 152 -44.78 -3.22 5.75
CA GLU A 152 -45.94 -2.98 4.88
C GLU A 152 -46.71 -4.30 4.62
N TYR A 153 -46.02 -5.38 4.26
CA TYR A 153 -46.67 -6.68 4.06
C TYR A 153 -47.40 -7.19 5.29
N LEU A 154 -46.76 -7.11 6.46
CA LEU A 154 -47.33 -7.58 7.72
C LEU A 154 -48.49 -6.73 8.22
N ASP A 155 -48.54 -5.45 7.84
CA ASP A 155 -49.68 -4.58 8.13
C ASP A 155 -50.94 -5.01 7.35
N PHE A 156 -50.78 -5.61 6.17
CA PHE A 156 -51.90 -6.08 5.34
C PHE A 156 -52.28 -7.54 5.59
N MET A 157 -51.29 -8.43 5.80
CA MET A 157 -51.56 -9.85 6.01
C MET A 157 -50.46 -10.58 6.78
N ALA A 158 -50.83 -11.68 7.43
CA ALA A 158 -49.87 -12.50 8.18
C ALA A 158 -48.97 -13.32 7.25
N PHE A 159 -47.68 -13.38 7.58
CA PHE A 159 -46.69 -14.24 6.93
C PHE A 159 -46.00 -15.16 7.94
N SER A 160 -45.56 -16.34 7.49
CA SER A 160 -44.51 -17.07 8.19
C SER A 160 -43.15 -16.43 7.88
N ARG A 161 -42.12 -16.69 8.71
CA ARG A 161 -40.76 -16.22 8.45
C ARG A 161 -40.29 -16.53 7.03
N GLN A 162 -40.39 -17.79 6.62
CA GLN A 162 -39.94 -18.21 5.29
C GLN A 162 -40.80 -17.59 4.19
N GLY A 163 -42.12 -17.49 4.39
CA GLY A 163 -43.02 -16.86 3.44
C GLY A 163 -42.70 -15.39 3.20
N LEU A 164 -42.39 -14.63 4.25
CA LEU A 164 -42.00 -13.22 4.12
C LEU A 164 -40.67 -13.08 3.38
N ILE A 165 -39.69 -13.94 3.69
CA ILE A 165 -38.39 -13.96 3.00
C ILE A 165 -38.58 -14.24 1.51
N ASP A 166 -39.36 -15.27 1.17
CA ASP A 166 -39.61 -15.65 -0.22
C ASP A 166 -40.34 -14.54 -0.99
N GLN A 167 -41.28 -13.84 -0.33
CA GLN A 167 -42.00 -12.71 -0.91
C GLN A 167 -41.06 -11.54 -1.23
N LEU A 168 -40.20 -11.15 -0.30
CA LEU A 168 -39.24 -10.06 -0.53
C LEU A 168 -38.21 -10.43 -1.61
N VAL A 169 -37.76 -11.69 -1.64
CA VAL A 169 -36.86 -12.17 -2.70
C VAL A 169 -37.55 -12.14 -4.05
N PHE A 170 -38.85 -12.49 -4.11
CA PHE A 170 -39.66 -12.38 -5.31
C PHE A 170 -39.77 -10.92 -5.80
N GLU A 171 -39.86 -9.95 -4.88
CA GLU A 171 -39.80 -8.52 -5.20
C GLU A 171 -38.40 -8.00 -5.54
N GLY A 172 -37.39 -8.87 -5.59
CA GLY A 172 -36.03 -8.52 -6.02
C GLY A 172 -35.09 -8.07 -4.90
N PHE A 173 -35.48 -8.18 -3.62
CA PHE A 173 -34.53 -8.01 -2.53
C PHE A 173 -33.52 -9.17 -2.50
N SER A 174 -32.30 -8.88 -2.04
CA SER A 174 -31.33 -9.95 -1.80
C SER A 174 -31.83 -10.87 -0.68
N LYS A 175 -31.46 -12.16 -0.73
CA LYS A 175 -31.79 -13.11 0.34
C LYS A 175 -31.32 -12.63 1.71
N GLU A 176 -30.19 -11.94 1.76
CA GLU A 176 -29.65 -11.36 2.99
C GLU A 176 -30.54 -10.24 3.53
N HIS A 177 -30.93 -9.27 2.70
CA HIS A 177 -31.81 -8.18 3.13
C HIS A 177 -33.20 -8.70 3.52
N ALA A 178 -33.74 -9.67 2.78
CA ALA A 178 -35.02 -10.29 3.09
C ALA A 178 -34.98 -11.05 4.44
N ALA A 179 -33.93 -11.83 4.69
CA ALA A 179 -33.75 -12.54 5.96
C ALA A 179 -33.53 -11.58 7.14
N TYR A 180 -32.79 -10.50 6.91
CA TYR A 180 -32.61 -9.43 7.89
C TYR A 180 -33.96 -8.78 8.23
N ALA A 181 -34.72 -8.37 7.22
CA ALA A 181 -36.04 -7.76 7.38
C ALA A 181 -37.02 -8.65 8.15
N ALA A 182 -37.12 -9.93 7.81
CA ALA A 182 -37.95 -10.88 8.56
C ALA A 182 -37.54 -10.97 10.04
N SER A 183 -36.23 -10.92 10.33
CA SER A 183 -35.72 -10.94 11.70
C SER A 183 -36.06 -9.65 12.46
N GLN A 184 -36.06 -8.49 11.79
CA GLN A 184 -36.51 -7.21 12.37
C GLN A 184 -38.01 -7.23 12.72
N MET A 185 -38.82 -7.99 11.99
CA MET A 185 -40.24 -8.18 12.28
C MET A 185 -40.52 -9.21 13.39
N GLY A 186 -39.47 -9.78 14.00
CA GLY A 186 -39.60 -10.79 15.06
C GLY A 186 -39.95 -12.19 14.55
N LEU A 187 -39.71 -12.48 13.27
CA LEU A 187 -39.98 -13.77 12.62
C LEU A 187 -38.74 -14.66 12.47
#